data_AF-R0HF42-F1
#
_entry.id   AF-R0HF42-F1
#
_cell.length_a   1.000
_cell.length_b   1.000
_cell.length_c   1.000
_cell.angle_alpha   90.00
_cell.angle_beta   90.00
_cell.angle_gamma   90.00
#
_symmetry.space_group_name_H-M   'P 1'
#
loop_
_entity.id
_entity.type
_entity.pdbx_description
1 polymer ?
#
loop_
_entity_poly.entity_id
_entity_poly.type
_entity_poly.pdbx_seq_one_letter_code
_entity_poly.pdbx_strand_id
1 'polypeptide(L)'
;MDAVLQVQVDGFRFENGSGSCCKPRNNNLESGTTNSFICFNESDESQSSNSSPTESTACSDYLPVFKYINDMLMEEDLEGQPCMLVDSLALQAAEKSFYEVLQDPSPPTSSDQIFGDLDQPNLDFVGFPEVTSDESMRRYRHRDDDDEDDDDLEGGRKTKLPAISTADELAEKYEEVLLICQKNTQGEASPNKTGRAKSSSNRSKQQKSDQPVDMRDLLMQCAQAVASFDQFRAFEKLKEIREHSSIRGDATQRLGYHLAEALEARLTGTMSTPISATYSITSMVDILKAYKGFVQACPTLRMCYFTANRTIFELAPKATTLHIIDFGILYGFQWPCLIKALSNREDGPPLLRVTGIELPQSGFRPSERVQETGKRLKRFCDKFKVPFEYSYIAKKWEDITLDELVINTGETTVVNCILRLQYTPDETITLNSPRDTVLKLFRDINPNLFVFAEINGTYNSPFFLTRFREALFHCSALFDMYETTLPEEDDCRTHVERELIVRDAMSVVACEGSERFARPETYKQWQVRILRAGFKPAKLNKLIVKEGKELVKQRYHKDFVIDNDNHWLLQGWKGKILYAVSCWKPAKK
;
A
#
# COMPACT_ATOMS: atom_id res chain seq x y z
N MET A 1 36.97 37.19 -23.64
CA MET A 1 36.25 35.98 -24.09
C MET A 1 35.71 35.29 -22.85
N ASP A 2 34.77 35.90 -22.11
CA ASP A 2 33.39 36.25 -22.51
C ASP A 2 32.66 34.99 -23.00
N ALA A 3 31.53 34.56 -22.46
CA ALA A 3 30.46 35.34 -21.86
C ALA A 3 29.54 34.48 -20.96
N VAL A 4 29.24 35.02 -19.77
CA VAL A 4 27.88 35.31 -19.25
C VAL A 4 26.97 34.09 -18.99
N LEU A 5 27.10 33.46 -17.82
CA LEU A 5 26.21 33.66 -16.65
C LEU A 5 25.45 35.00 -16.61
N GLN A 6 24.15 34.97 -16.93
CA GLN A 6 23.10 35.84 -16.37
C GLN A 6 21.74 35.45 -16.98
N VAL A 7 20.84 34.87 -16.18
CA VAL A 7 19.40 35.16 -16.31
C VAL A 7 18.84 35.37 -14.91
N GLN A 8 18.18 36.52 -14.76
CA GLN A 8 17.68 37.16 -13.55
C GLN A 8 16.72 36.29 -12.73
N VAL A 9 16.90 36.38 -11.41
CA VAL A 9 15.85 36.13 -10.42
C VAL A 9 15.11 37.46 -10.22
N ASP A 10 13.99 37.65 -10.92
CA ASP A 10 13.09 38.79 -10.68
C ASP A 10 11.69 38.29 -10.26
N GLY A 11 11.40 38.54 -8.98
CA GLY A 11 10.12 38.98 -8.43
C GLY A 11 8.82 38.27 -8.82
N PHE A 12 8.42 37.24 -8.07
CA PHE A 12 6.99 36.92 -7.92
C PHE A 12 6.39 37.80 -6.83
N ARG A 13 5.80 38.91 -7.27
CA ARG A 13 4.95 39.80 -6.46
C ARG A 13 3.52 39.27 -6.51
N PHE A 14 2.93 38.94 -5.37
CA PHE A 14 1.48 38.69 -5.27
C PHE A 14 0.76 40.04 -5.34
N GLU A 15 0.09 40.33 -6.44
CA GLU A 15 -0.91 41.40 -6.48
C GLU A 15 -2.26 40.87 -6.02
N ASN A 16 -2.71 41.39 -4.88
CA ASN A 16 -4.08 41.26 -4.38
C ASN A 16 -5.03 42.04 -5.29
N GLY A 17 -5.82 41.32 -6.10
CA GLY A 17 -6.89 41.86 -6.92
C GLY A 17 -8.26 41.56 -6.32
N SER A 18 -8.81 42.54 -5.60
CA SER A 18 -10.20 42.59 -5.13
C SER A 18 -11.17 43.01 -6.24
N GLY A 19 -12.37 42.40 -6.27
CA GLY A 19 -13.56 42.85 -7.02
C GLY A 19 -14.02 41.83 -8.06
N SER A 20 -15.30 41.61 -8.34
CA SER A 20 -16.55 42.17 -7.85
C SER A 20 -17.69 41.25 -8.35
N CYS A 21 -18.80 41.26 -7.62
CA CYS A 21 -20.09 40.64 -7.89
C CYS A 21 -20.53 40.56 -9.37
N CYS A 22 -21.16 39.44 -9.73
CA CYS A 22 -22.32 39.39 -10.63
C CYS A 22 -23.24 38.20 -10.26
N LYS A 23 -24.40 38.50 -9.66
CA LYS A 23 -25.59 37.62 -9.67
C LYS A 23 -26.30 37.75 -11.03
N PRO A 24 -27.11 36.75 -11.42
CA PRO A 24 -28.53 37.01 -11.58
C PRO A 24 -29.38 35.88 -10.96
N ARG A 25 -30.29 36.18 -10.04
CA ARG A 25 -31.67 36.69 -10.20
C ARG A 25 -32.67 35.54 -10.40
N ASN A 26 -33.29 35.18 -9.27
CA ASN A 26 -34.41 34.26 -9.10
C ASN A 26 -35.73 34.93 -9.52
N ASN A 27 -36.72 34.12 -9.93
CA ASN A 27 -38.20 34.30 -9.90
C ASN A 27 -38.77 33.14 -10.76
N ASN A 28 -39.73 32.30 -10.38
CA ASN A 28 -40.86 32.41 -9.46
C ASN A 28 -41.26 31.04 -8.86
N LEU A 29 -42.03 31.15 -7.77
CA LEU A 29 -42.63 30.17 -6.89
C LEU A 29 -43.98 29.63 -7.41
N GLU A 30 -44.33 28.41 -6.99
CA GLU A 30 -45.67 27.82 -6.70
C GLU A 30 -45.73 26.37 -7.23
N SER A 31 -46.35 25.36 -6.61
CA SER A 31 -46.72 25.00 -5.24
C SER A 31 -47.29 23.57 -5.33
N GLY A 32 -46.91 22.65 -4.44
CA GLY A 32 -47.67 21.45 -4.05
C GLY A 32 -47.93 20.37 -5.10
N THR A 33 -47.50 19.13 -4.84
CA THR A 33 -48.37 17.98 -4.53
C THR A 33 -47.49 16.77 -4.23
N THR A 34 -47.68 16.20 -3.05
CA THR A 34 -47.19 14.89 -2.59
C THR A 34 -47.55 13.77 -3.57
N ASN A 35 -46.60 12.89 -3.93
CA ASN A 35 -46.93 11.50 -4.23
C ASN A 35 -45.72 10.57 -4.07
N SER A 36 -45.86 9.71 -3.05
CA SER A 36 -45.41 8.32 -2.91
C SER A 36 -44.29 7.78 -3.82
N PHE A 37 -43.18 7.43 -3.18
CA PHE A 37 -42.24 6.40 -3.64
C PHE A 37 -42.95 5.05 -3.77
N ILE A 38 -42.77 4.38 -4.92
CA ILE A 38 -43.10 2.96 -5.10
C ILE A 38 -41.79 2.17 -5.01
N CYS A 39 -41.79 1.20 -4.10
CA CYS A 39 -40.78 0.18 -3.91
C CYS A 39 -40.52 -0.64 -5.18
N PHE A 40 -39.28 -1.06 -5.39
CA PHE A 40 -38.99 -2.29 -6.12
C PHE A 40 -38.03 -3.14 -5.29
N ASN A 41 -38.59 -4.17 -4.66
CA ASN A 41 -37.87 -5.37 -4.25
C ASN A 41 -37.92 -6.40 -5.39
N GLU A 42 -36.92 -7.27 -5.37
CA GLU A 42 -36.62 -8.42 -6.23
C GLU A 42 -37.82 -9.13 -6.88
N SER A 43 -37.69 -9.48 -8.15
CA SER A 43 -37.74 -10.87 -8.68
C SER A 43 -37.74 -10.90 -10.22
N ASP A 44 -37.17 -11.97 -10.75
CA ASP A 44 -37.39 -12.59 -12.07
C ASP A 44 -36.68 -12.09 -13.34
N GLU A 45 -35.89 -13.03 -13.87
CA GLU A 45 -35.57 -13.17 -15.29
C GLU A 45 -36.85 -13.22 -16.13
N SER A 46 -37.06 -12.24 -17.01
CA SER A 46 -37.30 -12.47 -18.44
C SER A 46 -37.71 -11.19 -19.20
N GLN A 47 -36.91 -10.90 -20.23
CA GLN A 47 -37.23 -10.28 -21.51
C GLN A 47 -37.88 -8.88 -21.61
N SER A 48 -37.04 -8.01 -22.17
CA SER A 48 -37.33 -6.98 -23.19
C SER A 48 -37.56 -5.54 -22.73
N SER A 49 -36.49 -4.75 -22.81
CA SER A 49 -36.51 -3.57 -23.69
C SER A 49 -35.10 -3.29 -24.22
N ASN A 50 -35.04 -3.08 -25.53
CA ASN A 50 -33.84 -2.99 -26.35
C ASN A 50 -32.93 -1.81 -25.96
N SER A 51 -31.83 -2.12 -25.30
CA SER A 51 -30.54 -1.52 -25.64
C SER A 51 -29.48 -2.58 -25.39
N SER A 52 -28.68 -2.89 -26.39
CA SER A 52 -27.46 -3.67 -26.18
C SER A 52 -26.66 -3.01 -25.05
N PRO A 53 -25.86 -3.76 -24.26
CA PRO A 53 -24.83 -3.15 -23.42
C PRO A 53 -23.78 -2.55 -24.36
N THR A 54 -24.13 -1.41 -24.96
CA THR A 54 -23.23 -0.59 -25.75
C THR A 54 -22.05 -0.24 -24.86
N GLU A 55 -20.87 -0.16 -25.45
CA GLU A 55 -19.53 0.05 -24.86
C GLU A 55 -19.40 1.12 -23.74
N SER A 56 -20.45 1.86 -23.39
CA SER A 56 -20.49 2.96 -22.43
C SER A 56 -20.47 2.58 -20.94
N THR A 57 -20.70 1.32 -20.55
CA THR A 57 -20.72 0.92 -19.11
C THR A 57 -19.71 -0.17 -18.72
N ALA A 58 -18.85 -0.63 -19.64
CA ALA A 58 -17.85 -1.64 -19.33
C ALA A 58 -16.93 -1.17 -18.19
N CYS A 59 -16.58 -2.04 -17.25
CA CYS A 59 -15.65 -1.76 -16.14
C CYS A 59 -16.06 -0.62 -15.16
N SER A 60 -17.20 0.07 -15.33
CA SER A 60 -17.66 1.12 -14.39
C SER A 60 -18.32 0.58 -13.13
N ASP A 61 -18.91 -0.61 -13.24
CA ASP A 61 -19.52 -1.33 -12.12
C ASP A 61 -18.46 -1.98 -11.23
N TYR A 62 -18.55 -1.71 -9.93
CA TYR A 62 -17.62 -2.21 -8.92
C TYR A 62 -18.15 -3.44 -8.18
N LEU A 63 -19.41 -3.85 -8.42
CA LEU A 63 -19.99 -5.06 -7.86
C LEU A 63 -19.16 -6.33 -8.11
N PRO A 64 -18.49 -6.53 -9.27
CA PRO A 64 -17.61 -7.68 -9.45
C PRO A 64 -16.48 -7.77 -8.43
N VAL A 65 -15.93 -6.63 -7.99
CA VAL A 65 -14.88 -6.58 -6.95
C VAL A 65 -15.43 -6.97 -5.60
N PHE A 66 -16.61 -6.46 -5.21
CA PHE A 66 -17.24 -6.85 -3.96
C PHE A 66 -17.59 -8.34 -3.92
N LYS A 67 -18.06 -8.90 -5.04
CA LYS A 67 -18.31 -10.34 -5.16
C LYS A 67 -17.03 -11.15 -5.00
N TYR A 68 -15.95 -10.70 -5.64
CA TYR A 68 -14.63 -11.31 -5.50
C TYR A 68 -14.14 -11.29 -4.05
N ILE A 69 -14.27 -10.14 -3.36
CA ILE A 69 -13.93 -10.01 -1.93
C ILE A 69 -14.80 -10.92 -1.06
N ASN A 70 -16.09 -11.02 -1.33
CA ASN A 70 -16.97 -11.92 -0.58
C ASN A 70 -16.57 -13.38 -0.77
N ASP A 71 -16.28 -13.81 -2.01
CA ASP A 71 -15.82 -15.17 -2.29
C ASP A 71 -14.50 -15.45 -1.49
N MET A 72 -13.60 -14.47 -1.36
CA MET A 72 -12.40 -14.59 -0.51
C MET A 72 -12.72 -14.81 0.97
N LEU A 73 -13.67 -14.05 1.52
CA LEU A 73 -14.05 -14.13 2.92
C LEU A 73 -14.77 -15.45 3.26
N MET A 74 -15.40 -16.08 2.28
CA MET A 74 -16.17 -17.32 2.47
C MET A 74 -15.35 -18.60 2.22
N GLU A 75 -14.35 -18.53 1.33
CA GLU A 75 -13.65 -19.72 0.84
C GLU A 75 -12.26 -19.93 1.46
N GLU A 76 -11.67 -18.91 2.08
CA GLU A 76 -10.32 -18.99 2.65
C GLU A 76 -10.39 -19.14 4.18
N ASP A 77 -9.67 -20.14 4.70
CA ASP A 77 -9.37 -20.21 6.13
C ASP A 77 -8.31 -19.15 6.44
N LEU A 78 -8.77 -17.92 6.71
CA LEU A 78 -7.88 -16.81 7.08
C LEU A 78 -7.52 -16.84 8.57
N GLU A 79 -7.85 -17.92 9.30
CA GLU A 79 -7.49 -18.07 10.72
C GLU A 79 -5.96 -18.05 10.87
N GLY A 80 -5.45 -17.05 11.59
CA GLY A 80 -4.05 -16.98 11.98
C GLY A 80 -3.04 -16.74 10.84
N GLN A 81 -3.47 -16.47 9.60
CA GLN A 81 -2.56 -16.06 8.53
C GLN A 81 -2.27 -14.56 8.63
N PRO A 82 -1.05 -14.15 9.01
CA PRO A 82 -0.70 -12.74 9.04
C PRO A 82 -0.67 -12.20 7.61
N CYS A 83 -1.46 -11.18 7.37
CA CYS A 83 -1.55 -10.49 6.10
C CYS A 83 -0.49 -9.39 6.07
N MET A 84 0.71 -9.82 5.71
CA MET A 84 1.90 -8.98 5.72
C MET A 84 1.85 -8.03 4.54
N LEU A 85 1.19 -6.87 4.64
CA LEU A 85 1.32 -5.86 3.59
C LEU A 85 2.77 -5.42 3.40
N VAL A 86 3.69 -5.68 4.34
CA VAL A 86 5.16 -5.71 4.16
C VAL A 86 5.81 -6.54 5.29
N ASP A 87 6.87 -7.32 4.98
CA ASP A 87 7.99 -7.50 5.94
C ASP A 87 9.36 -7.68 5.24
N SER A 88 9.59 -7.01 4.12
CA SER A 88 10.87 -7.10 3.39
C SER A 88 12.06 -6.51 4.17
N LEU A 89 11.82 -5.72 5.22
CA LEU A 89 12.83 -4.87 5.85
C LEU A 89 13.48 -5.51 7.07
N ALA A 90 12.72 -6.17 7.95
CA ALA A 90 13.31 -6.88 9.10
C ALA A 90 14.28 -7.98 8.65
N LEU A 91 13.95 -8.66 7.55
CA LEU A 91 14.81 -9.68 6.96
C LEU A 91 15.96 -9.06 6.15
N GLN A 92 15.78 -7.96 5.42
CA GLN A 92 16.89 -7.28 4.75
C GLN A 92 17.90 -6.71 5.74
N ALA A 93 17.45 -6.19 6.88
CA ALA A 93 18.30 -5.75 7.97
C ALA A 93 19.04 -6.94 8.62
N ALA A 94 18.36 -8.07 8.81
CA ALA A 94 18.99 -9.31 9.29
C ALA A 94 19.98 -9.88 8.26
N GLU A 95 19.62 -9.95 6.99
CA GLU A 95 20.44 -10.45 5.87
C GLU A 95 21.68 -9.57 5.68
N LYS A 96 21.52 -8.24 5.77
CA LYS A 96 22.64 -7.31 5.77
C LYS A 96 23.55 -7.50 6.98
N SER A 97 22.99 -7.70 8.18
CA SER A 97 23.77 -8.03 9.37
C SER A 97 24.53 -9.36 9.22
N PHE A 98 23.91 -10.39 8.63
CA PHE A 98 24.59 -11.65 8.32
C PHE A 98 25.69 -11.47 7.26
N TYR A 99 25.43 -10.69 6.21
CA TYR A 99 26.44 -10.39 5.18
C TYR A 99 27.62 -9.59 5.74
N GLU A 100 27.36 -8.61 6.62
CA GLU A 100 28.41 -7.84 7.31
C GLU A 100 29.24 -8.74 8.23
N VAL A 101 28.62 -9.71 8.92
CA VAL A 101 29.32 -10.70 9.75
C VAL A 101 30.13 -11.72 8.91
N LEU A 102 29.64 -12.09 7.73
CA LEU A 102 30.31 -13.06 6.85
C LEU A 102 31.42 -12.42 5.99
N GLN A 103 31.40 -11.10 5.79
CA GLN A 103 32.42 -10.35 5.06
C GLN A 103 33.60 -9.89 5.92
N ASP A 104 33.67 -10.29 7.19
CA ASP A 104 34.82 -10.01 8.06
C ASP A 104 35.73 -11.25 8.20
N PRO A 105 36.72 -11.44 7.31
CA PRO A 105 37.72 -12.48 7.50
C PRO A 105 38.89 -11.92 8.31
N SER A 106 38.87 -12.03 9.64
CA SER A 106 40.05 -12.44 10.45
C SER A 106 39.88 -12.37 11.98
N PRO A 107 40.59 -13.25 12.70
CA PRO A 107 41.44 -12.82 13.81
C PRO A 107 42.86 -13.44 13.69
N PRO A 108 43.84 -13.17 14.59
CA PRO A 108 44.07 -12.04 15.51
C PRO A 108 45.50 -11.45 15.42
N THR A 109 45.82 -10.33 16.07
CA THR A 109 47.15 -10.14 16.71
C THR A 109 47.13 -9.06 17.79
N SER A 110 47.39 -9.48 19.03
CA SER A 110 47.85 -8.61 20.12
C SER A 110 49.37 -8.77 20.26
N SER A 111 50.11 -7.67 20.23
CA SER A 111 51.50 -7.63 20.69
C SER A 111 51.84 -6.29 21.32
N ASP A 112 52.69 -6.40 22.34
CA ASP A 112 53.41 -5.40 23.17
C ASP A 112 52.75 -5.10 24.54
N GLN A 113 53.36 -5.35 25.72
CA GLN A 113 54.80 -5.48 26.07
C GLN A 113 55.06 -6.00 27.54
N ILE A 114 56.10 -6.85 27.69
CA ILE A 114 57.20 -6.97 28.75
C ILE A 114 57.04 -7.75 30.10
N PHE A 115 58.12 -8.55 30.38
CA PHE A 115 58.71 -9.18 31.61
C PHE A 115 58.21 -10.60 31.97
N GLY A 116 59.03 -11.63 32.24
CA GLY A 116 60.49 -11.84 32.28
C GLY A 116 60.83 -13.27 32.78
N ASP A 117 61.89 -13.85 32.20
CA ASP A 117 62.87 -14.83 32.71
C ASP A 117 62.55 -16.23 33.32
N LEU A 118 63.43 -17.16 32.88
CA LEU A 118 64.04 -18.34 33.53
C LEU A 118 63.57 -19.79 33.25
N ASP A 119 64.54 -20.51 32.70
CA ASP A 119 64.99 -21.89 32.94
C ASP A 119 64.31 -23.12 32.30
N GLN A 120 65.08 -23.71 31.37
CA GLN A 120 65.16 -25.12 30.98
C GLN A 120 65.93 -25.92 32.06
N PRO A 121 65.84 -27.28 32.15
CA PRO A 121 66.42 -28.14 31.11
C PRO A 121 65.81 -29.55 30.87
N ASN A 122 66.07 -30.04 29.65
CA ASN A 122 66.42 -31.39 29.16
C ASN A 122 65.83 -32.69 29.77
N LEU A 123 65.39 -33.62 28.91
CA LEU A 123 66.14 -34.82 28.49
C LEU A 123 65.30 -35.75 27.56
N ASP A 124 65.94 -36.15 26.45
CA ASP A 124 65.97 -37.48 25.78
C ASP A 124 64.68 -38.18 25.30
N PHE A 125 64.64 -39.06 24.30
CA PHE A 125 65.42 -39.49 23.12
C PHE A 125 64.60 -40.69 22.54
N VAL A 126 64.57 -40.85 21.21
CA VAL A 126 64.22 -42.03 20.36
C VAL A 126 62.91 -42.82 20.46
N GLY A 127 62.33 -43.07 19.27
CA GLY A 127 62.10 -44.45 18.80
C GLY A 127 60.73 -44.75 18.15
N PHE A 128 60.64 -44.68 16.82
CA PHE A 128 59.70 -45.46 15.98
C PHE A 128 60.00 -46.99 16.10
N PRO A 129 59.16 -47.98 15.67
CA PRO A 129 58.24 -47.95 14.51
C PRO A 129 56.92 -48.80 14.54
N GLU A 130 56.00 -48.44 13.64
CA GLU A 130 55.19 -49.21 12.64
C GLU A 130 54.54 -50.62 12.88
N VAL A 131 53.36 -50.78 12.20
CA VAL A 131 52.57 -51.97 11.74
C VAL A 131 51.87 -52.84 12.83
N THR A 132 50.60 -53.30 12.78
CA THR A 132 49.76 -53.93 11.72
C THR A 132 48.24 -53.91 12.02
N SER A 133 47.44 -54.02 10.95
CA SER A 133 46.07 -54.59 10.75
C SER A 133 45.45 -55.42 11.89
N ASP A 134 44.13 -55.51 12.11
CA ASP A 134 43.10 -56.04 11.20
C ASP A 134 41.69 -56.03 11.87
N GLU A 135 40.68 -56.36 11.06
CA GLU A 135 39.23 -56.21 11.18
C GLU A 135 38.44 -57.02 12.24
N SER A 136 37.21 -56.53 12.50
CA SER A 136 35.93 -57.24 12.23
C SER A 136 34.91 -57.33 13.38
N MET A 137 33.82 -56.57 13.17
CA MET A 137 32.38 -56.90 13.28
C MET A 137 31.83 -57.92 14.31
N ARG A 138 30.78 -57.44 14.99
CA ARG A 138 29.36 -57.91 15.02
C ARG A 138 28.78 -58.50 16.34
N ARG A 139 27.65 -57.83 16.70
CA ARG A 139 26.32 -58.35 17.14
C ARG A 139 25.98 -58.38 18.65
N TYR A 140 25.09 -57.45 19.00
CA TYR A 140 23.77 -57.57 19.65
C TYR A 140 23.48 -58.72 20.62
N ARG A 141 22.93 -58.37 21.80
CA ARG A 141 21.69 -58.98 22.36
C ARG A 141 21.02 -58.08 23.42
N HIS A 142 19.70 -57.94 23.26
CA HIS A 142 18.68 -57.42 24.18
C HIS A 142 18.49 -58.33 25.41
N ARG A 143 18.00 -57.76 26.51
CA ARG A 143 16.97 -58.39 27.35
C ARG A 143 16.25 -57.37 28.23
N ASP A 144 14.94 -57.32 28.07
CA ASP A 144 13.89 -56.77 28.94
C ASP A 144 13.75 -57.67 30.21
N ASP A 145 13.05 -57.40 31.32
CA ASP A 145 11.90 -56.55 31.69
C ASP A 145 11.68 -56.66 33.24
N ASP A 146 10.77 -55.82 33.77
CA ASP A 146 9.86 -55.97 34.97
C ASP A 146 10.20 -55.41 36.40
N ASP A 147 9.34 -54.44 36.81
CA ASP A 147 8.55 -54.24 38.06
C ASP A 147 9.28 -54.04 39.44
N GLU A 148 8.91 -53.18 40.41
CA GLU A 148 7.61 -52.66 40.93
C GLU A 148 7.85 -51.49 41.96
N ASP A 149 6.90 -50.55 42.06
CA ASP A 149 6.35 -49.74 43.20
C ASP A 149 7.08 -48.65 44.07
N ASP A 150 6.31 -47.55 44.25
CA ASP A 150 6.14 -46.53 45.32
C ASP A 150 7.29 -45.61 45.82
N ASP A 151 7.15 -44.28 45.61
CA ASP A 151 6.56 -43.33 46.60
C ASP A 151 6.68 -41.84 46.17
N ASP A 152 5.67 -41.07 46.57
CA ASP A 152 5.36 -39.65 46.30
C ASP A 152 6.49 -38.61 46.45
N LEU A 153 6.55 -37.63 45.52
CA LEU A 153 6.71 -36.21 45.86
C LEU A 153 6.03 -35.28 44.84
N GLU A 154 5.04 -34.57 45.36
CA GLU A 154 4.18 -33.57 44.72
C GLU A 154 4.95 -32.28 44.35
N GLY A 155 4.70 -31.74 43.15
CA GLY A 155 5.28 -30.48 42.67
C GLY A 155 4.50 -29.89 41.50
N GLY A 156 3.29 -29.42 41.77
CA GLY A 156 2.33 -28.98 40.75
C GLY A 156 2.67 -27.72 39.96
N ARG A 157 2.21 -27.69 38.71
CA ARG A 157 1.74 -26.47 38.03
C ARG A 157 0.36 -26.74 37.43
N LYS A 158 -0.67 -26.39 38.20
CA LYS A 158 -2.03 -26.13 37.69
C LYS A 158 -2.08 -24.69 37.22
N THR A 159 -2.28 -24.48 35.93
CA THR A 159 -3.06 -23.36 35.37
C THR A 159 -3.36 -23.68 33.91
N LYS A 160 -4.43 -24.45 33.69
CA LYS A 160 -5.14 -24.44 32.41
C LYS A 160 -5.86 -23.09 32.35
N LEU A 161 -5.38 -22.18 31.50
CA LEU A 161 -6.19 -21.03 31.08
C LEU A 161 -7.25 -21.54 30.09
N PRO A 162 -8.51 -21.09 30.19
CA PRO A 162 -9.57 -21.54 29.32
C PRO A 162 -9.31 -21.03 27.90
N ALA A 163 -9.51 -21.89 26.89
CA ALA A 163 -9.63 -21.47 25.51
C ALA A 163 -10.87 -20.57 25.41
N ILE A 164 -10.64 -19.26 25.35
CA ILE A 164 -11.67 -18.26 25.06
C ILE A 164 -12.04 -18.41 23.59
N SER A 165 -13.34 -18.37 23.31
CA SER A 165 -13.94 -18.48 21.98
C SER A 165 -13.46 -17.34 21.07
N THR A 166 -12.36 -17.56 20.34
CA THR A 166 -11.90 -16.67 19.25
C THR A 166 -12.64 -16.93 17.95
N ALA A 167 -13.31 -18.09 17.84
CA ALA A 167 -14.07 -18.48 16.66
C ALA A 167 -15.37 -17.66 16.53
N ASP A 168 -16.07 -17.40 17.64
CA ASP A 168 -17.31 -16.61 17.62
C ASP A 168 -17.04 -15.14 17.26
N GLU A 169 -16.00 -14.51 17.84
CA GLU A 169 -15.62 -13.12 17.51
C GLU A 169 -15.16 -12.96 16.06
N LEU A 170 -14.55 -14.00 15.47
CA LEU A 170 -14.08 -13.96 14.08
C LEU A 170 -15.23 -14.20 13.09
N ALA A 171 -16.15 -15.12 13.41
CA ALA A 171 -17.38 -15.33 12.66
C ALA A 171 -18.23 -14.05 12.61
N GLU A 172 -18.35 -13.33 13.73
CA GLU A 172 -19.00 -12.02 13.78
C GLU A 172 -18.32 -10.99 12.86
N LYS A 173 -16.97 -10.95 12.81
CA LYS A 173 -16.22 -10.07 11.90
C LYS A 173 -16.45 -10.42 10.43
N TYR A 174 -16.53 -11.70 10.07
CA TYR A 174 -16.85 -12.13 8.71
C TYR A 174 -18.28 -11.75 8.33
N GLU A 175 -19.25 -12.00 9.21
CA GLU A 175 -20.66 -11.66 9.01
C GLU A 175 -20.86 -10.15 8.86
N GLU A 176 -20.14 -9.33 9.64
CA GLU A 176 -20.12 -7.88 9.49
C GLU A 176 -19.60 -7.44 8.11
N VAL A 177 -18.47 -7.99 7.63
CA VAL A 177 -17.95 -7.63 6.30
C VAL A 177 -18.92 -8.05 5.19
N LEU A 178 -19.53 -9.23 5.31
CA LEU A 178 -20.54 -9.77 4.41
C LEU A 178 -21.80 -8.88 4.36
N LEU A 179 -22.35 -8.50 5.52
CA LEU A 179 -23.51 -7.63 5.64
C LEU A 179 -23.25 -6.23 5.06
N ILE A 180 -22.08 -5.67 5.31
CA ILE A 180 -21.70 -4.37 4.72
C ILE A 180 -21.52 -4.54 3.19
N CYS A 181 -21.11 -5.70 2.68
CA CYS A 181 -20.92 -5.91 1.22
C CYS A 181 -22.26 -6.06 0.48
N GLN A 182 -23.31 -6.48 1.20
CA GLN A 182 -24.67 -6.58 0.68
C GLN A 182 -25.42 -5.24 0.71
N LYS A 183 -25.10 -4.34 1.65
CA LYS A 183 -25.67 -2.97 1.72
C LYS A 183 -25.02 -2.04 0.69
N ASN A 184 -25.31 -2.25 -0.58
CA ASN A 184 -25.06 -1.26 -1.64
C ASN A 184 -26.30 -1.08 -2.51
N THR A 185 -27.40 -0.71 -1.85
CA THR A 185 -28.52 0.02 -2.44
C THR A 185 -29.04 1.02 -1.42
N GLN A 186 -28.94 2.29 -1.78
CA GLN A 186 -29.48 3.49 -1.10
C GLN A 186 -28.81 3.90 0.23
N GLY A 187 -28.09 5.03 0.16
CA GLY A 187 -27.75 5.86 1.30
C GLY A 187 -27.89 7.32 0.88
N GLU A 188 -29.09 7.87 0.96
CA GLU A 188 -29.32 9.31 0.84
C GLU A 188 -28.70 10.01 2.06
N ALA A 189 -27.78 10.95 1.81
CA ALA A 189 -27.32 11.87 2.84
C ALA A 189 -28.46 12.84 3.19
N SER A 190 -29.10 12.65 4.34
CA SER A 190 -30.03 13.65 4.90
C SER A 190 -29.27 14.71 5.71
N PRO A 191 -29.68 16.00 5.63
CA PRO A 191 -29.02 17.09 6.34
C PRO A 191 -29.43 17.10 7.81
N ASN A 192 -28.46 17.00 8.72
CA ASN A 192 -28.69 17.07 10.16
C ASN A 192 -29.25 18.43 10.59
N LYS A 193 -30.40 18.38 11.28
CA LYS A 193 -31.02 19.54 11.94
C LYS A 193 -30.26 19.87 13.23
N THR A 194 -29.95 21.15 13.39
CA THR A 194 -29.36 21.75 14.59
C THR A 194 -30.29 21.61 15.81
N GLY A 195 -29.89 20.78 16.78
CA GLY A 195 -30.51 20.68 18.10
C GLY A 195 -29.96 21.73 19.05
N ARG A 196 -30.82 22.63 19.53
CA ARG A 196 -30.52 23.70 20.50
C ARG A 196 -30.56 23.11 21.92
N ALA A 197 -29.40 22.93 22.57
CA ALA A 197 -29.34 22.52 23.97
C ALA A 197 -29.51 23.72 24.92
N LYS A 198 -30.38 23.57 25.93
CA LYS A 198 -30.58 24.51 27.04
C LYS A 198 -29.62 24.20 28.20
N SER A 199 -29.21 25.26 28.88
CA SER A 199 -28.27 25.38 30.00
C SER A 199 -28.67 24.67 31.30
N SER A 200 -27.67 24.18 32.07
CA SER A 200 -27.62 24.37 33.53
C SER A 200 -26.20 24.24 34.16
N SER A 201 -25.88 25.27 34.95
CA SER A 201 -24.95 25.46 36.09
C SER A 201 -23.54 24.85 36.19
N ASN A 202 -22.56 25.77 36.09
CA ASN A 202 -21.40 26.03 36.97
C ASN A 202 -20.80 24.90 37.82
N ARG A 203 -19.59 24.47 37.42
CA ARG A 203 -18.46 24.19 38.34
C ARG A 203 -17.18 24.78 37.76
N SER A 204 -16.59 25.72 38.48
CA SER A 204 -15.34 26.41 38.17
C SER A 204 -14.17 25.42 38.14
N LYS A 205 -13.70 25.06 36.94
CA LYS A 205 -12.34 24.54 36.71
C LYS A 205 -11.47 25.68 36.19
N GLN A 206 -10.29 25.82 36.78
CA GLN A 206 -9.25 26.75 36.33
C GLN A 206 -9.06 26.63 34.82
N GLN A 207 -9.33 27.72 34.10
CA GLN A 207 -8.92 27.89 32.71
C GLN A 207 -7.38 27.96 32.70
N LYS A 208 -6.74 26.86 32.30
CA LYS A 208 -5.47 27.01 31.56
C LYS A 208 -5.84 27.80 30.31
N SER A 209 -5.05 28.81 29.99
CA SER A 209 -5.19 29.62 28.78
C SER A 209 -5.26 28.70 27.56
N ASP A 210 -6.45 28.52 27.01
CA ASP A 210 -6.72 27.71 25.83
C ASP A 210 -6.29 28.52 24.59
N GLN A 211 -4.98 28.74 24.45
CA GLN A 211 -4.44 29.20 23.18
C GLN A 211 -4.53 28.02 22.22
N PRO A 212 -5.14 28.19 21.03
CA PRO A 212 -5.16 27.13 20.03
C PRO A 212 -3.71 26.79 19.68
N VAL A 213 -3.30 25.58 20.05
CA VAL A 213 -1.95 25.08 19.77
C VAL A 213 -1.86 24.75 18.29
N ASP A 214 -0.94 25.39 17.59
CA ASP A 214 -0.65 25.07 16.20
C ASP A 214 0.18 23.78 16.12
N MET A 215 -0.51 22.65 15.99
CA MET A 215 0.11 21.32 15.87
C MET A 215 1.12 21.25 14.72
N ARG A 216 0.84 21.94 13.60
CA ARG A 216 1.75 21.95 12.45
C ARG A 216 3.06 22.65 12.81
N ASP A 217 2.97 23.79 13.49
CA ASP A 217 4.14 24.52 13.95
C ASP A 217 4.94 23.71 14.98
N LEU A 218 4.28 23.07 15.95
CA LEU A 218 4.95 22.18 16.91
C LEU A 218 5.70 21.03 16.24
N LEU A 219 5.07 20.35 15.29
CA LEU A 219 5.69 19.28 14.51
C LEU A 219 6.91 19.77 13.73
N MET A 220 6.82 20.95 13.11
CA MET A 220 7.94 21.57 12.40
C MET A 220 9.08 21.97 13.34
N GLN A 221 8.78 22.53 14.51
CA GLN A 221 9.78 22.84 15.53
C GLN A 221 10.48 21.58 16.05
N CYS A 222 9.73 20.49 16.26
CA CYS A 222 10.29 19.21 16.65
C CYS A 222 11.23 18.67 15.56
N ALA A 223 10.78 18.64 14.30
CA ALA A 223 11.61 18.20 13.19
C ALA A 223 12.89 19.05 13.04
N GLN A 224 12.82 20.36 13.27
CA GLN A 224 14.00 21.24 13.29
C GLN A 224 15.00 20.87 14.38
N ALA A 225 14.53 20.57 15.59
CA ALA A 225 15.37 20.11 16.69
C ALA A 225 16.03 18.77 16.36
N VAL A 226 15.26 17.81 15.82
CA VAL A 226 15.77 16.51 15.33
C VAL A 226 16.87 16.70 14.27
N ALA A 227 16.64 17.57 13.29
CA ALA A 227 17.60 17.83 12.21
C ALA A 227 18.88 18.52 12.70
N SER A 228 18.79 19.27 13.80
CA SER A 228 19.92 19.99 14.41
C SER A 228 20.62 19.18 15.51
N PHE A 229 20.22 17.91 15.70
CA PHE A 229 20.70 17.01 16.75
C PHE A 229 20.50 17.55 18.18
N ASP A 230 19.53 18.46 18.37
CA ASP A 230 19.14 18.98 19.68
C ASP A 230 18.14 18.03 20.34
N GLN A 231 18.65 16.96 20.93
CA GLN A 231 17.83 15.90 21.53
C GLN A 231 16.93 16.42 22.64
N PHE A 232 17.46 17.29 23.52
CA PHE A 232 16.70 17.83 24.64
C PHE A 232 15.46 18.60 24.14
N ARG A 233 15.66 19.55 23.23
CA ARG A 233 14.55 20.31 22.65
C ARG A 233 13.59 19.44 21.85
N ALA A 234 14.09 18.42 21.16
CA ALA A 234 13.26 17.49 20.42
C ALA A 234 12.34 16.70 21.36
N PHE A 235 12.85 16.16 22.47
CA PHE A 235 12.03 15.46 23.46
C PHE A 235 11.05 16.39 24.19
N GLU A 236 11.44 17.64 24.49
CA GLU A 236 10.49 18.64 25.01
C GLU A 236 9.34 18.88 24.04
N LYS A 237 9.63 19.03 22.74
CA LYS A 237 8.59 19.23 21.72
C LYS A 237 7.74 17.99 21.51
N LEU A 238 8.31 16.79 21.53
CA LEU A 238 7.54 15.54 21.50
C LEU A 238 6.56 15.45 22.68
N LYS A 239 6.99 15.83 23.88
CA LYS A 239 6.11 15.87 25.05
C LYS A 239 4.96 16.86 24.86
N GLU A 240 5.25 18.07 24.39
CA GLU A 240 4.23 19.09 24.09
C GLU A 240 3.24 18.60 23.02
N ILE A 241 3.72 18.00 21.93
CA ILE A 241 2.86 17.40 20.89
C ILE A 241 1.95 16.34 21.51
N ARG A 242 2.48 15.46 22.35
CA ARG A 242 1.72 14.39 23.01
C ARG A 242 0.62 14.91 23.92
N GLU A 243 0.84 16.04 24.59
CA GLU A 243 -0.18 16.71 25.42
C GLU A 243 -1.39 17.22 24.59
N HIS A 244 -1.21 17.42 23.28
CA HIS A 244 -2.23 17.94 22.37
C HIS A 244 -2.68 16.95 21.28
N SER A 245 -2.11 15.74 21.24
CA SER A 245 -2.42 14.71 20.24
C SER A 245 -3.26 13.57 20.81
N SER A 246 -3.97 12.85 19.95
CA SER A 246 -4.79 11.70 20.34
C SER A 246 -5.03 10.80 19.14
N ILE A 247 -4.92 9.48 19.34
CA ILE A 247 -5.22 8.47 18.31
C ILE A 247 -6.72 8.40 17.94
N ARG A 248 -7.61 8.90 18.81
CA ARG A 248 -9.07 8.98 18.57
C ARG A 248 -9.57 10.43 18.53
N GLY A 249 -8.65 11.39 18.44
CA GLY A 249 -8.97 12.82 18.36
C GLY A 249 -9.43 13.21 16.96
N ASP A 250 -9.49 14.51 16.68
CA ASP A 250 -9.70 15.01 15.31
C ASP A 250 -8.51 14.70 14.37
N ALA A 251 -8.68 14.96 13.07
CA ALA A 251 -7.65 14.78 12.04
C ALA A 251 -6.28 15.35 12.41
N THR A 252 -6.23 16.52 13.04
CA THR A 252 -4.98 17.21 13.43
C THR A 252 -4.34 16.50 14.61
N GLN A 253 -5.14 16.07 15.59
CA GLN A 253 -4.67 15.32 16.75
C GLN A 253 -4.13 13.94 16.37
N ARG A 254 -4.81 13.22 15.46
CA ARG A 254 -4.35 11.90 14.97
C ARG A 254 -3.06 12.04 14.14
N LEU A 255 -3.00 13.03 13.25
CA LEU A 255 -1.78 13.36 12.51
C LEU A 255 -0.59 13.67 13.44
N GLY A 256 -0.83 14.52 14.45
CA GLY A 256 0.17 14.88 15.46
C GLY A 256 0.71 13.68 16.21
N TYR A 257 -0.17 12.76 16.61
CA TYR A 257 0.21 11.52 17.27
C TYR A 257 1.14 10.68 16.38
N HIS A 258 0.73 10.38 15.15
CA HIS A 258 1.51 9.51 14.27
C HIS A 258 2.86 10.10 13.84
N LEU A 259 2.93 11.40 13.59
CA LEU A 259 4.20 12.05 13.24
C LEU A 259 5.13 12.22 14.45
N ALA A 260 4.61 12.35 15.66
CA ALA A 260 5.43 12.31 16.88
C ALA A 260 6.10 10.94 17.04
N GLU A 261 5.36 9.85 16.81
CA GLU A 261 5.91 8.49 16.86
C GLU A 261 6.99 8.29 15.79
N ALA A 262 6.79 8.81 14.58
CA ALA A 262 7.78 8.77 13.52
C ALA A 262 9.08 9.55 13.86
N LEU A 263 8.92 10.73 14.48
CA LEU A 263 10.03 11.58 14.89
C LEU A 263 10.81 10.98 16.06
N GLU A 264 10.13 10.38 17.03
CA GLU A 264 10.78 9.67 18.13
C GLU A 264 11.56 8.46 17.62
N ALA A 265 10.97 7.65 16.74
CA ALA A 265 11.64 6.50 16.11
C ALA A 265 12.94 6.91 15.42
N ARG A 266 12.91 8.05 14.72
CA ARG A 266 14.10 8.64 14.10
C ARG A 266 15.15 9.03 15.14
N LEU A 267 14.75 9.68 16.22
CA LEU A 267 15.64 10.15 17.29
C LEU A 267 16.34 9.01 18.02
N THR A 268 15.60 7.94 18.33
CA THR A 268 16.10 6.81 19.11
C THR A 268 16.82 5.78 18.25
N GLY A 269 16.78 5.91 16.92
CA GLY A 269 17.29 4.90 15.99
C GLY A 269 16.52 3.58 16.07
N THR A 270 15.34 3.57 16.69
CA THR A 270 14.53 2.37 16.84
C THR A 270 13.78 2.11 15.52
N MET A 271 14.29 1.16 14.73
CA MET A 271 13.66 0.75 13.47
C MET A 271 12.31 0.06 13.70
N SER A 272 12.16 -0.59 14.86
CA SER A 272 10.94 -1.28 15.30
C SER A 272 10.20 -0.45 16.35
N THR A 273 9.45 0.56 15.90
CA THR A 273 8.44 1.16 16.80
C THR A 273 7.43 0.09 17.24
N PRO A 274 6.74 0.26 18.38
CA PRO A 274 5.60 -0.60 18.73
C PRO A 274 4.59 -0.70 17.57
N ILE A 275 4.50 0.36 16.76
CA ILE A 275 3.67 0.44 15.56
C ILE A 275 4.22 -0.42 14.41
N SER A 276 5.54 -0.49 14.23
CA SER A 276 6.21 -1.41 13.28
C SER A 276 5.97 -2.87 13.61
N ALA A 277 5.92 -3.23 14.89
CA ALA A 277 5.57 -4.57 15.34
C ALA A 277 4.07 -4.88 15.14
N THR A 278 3.19 -3.87 15.17
CA THR A 278 1.75 -4.05 14.89
C THR A 278 1.43 -4.06 13.39
N TYR A 279 2.24 -3.44 12.52
CA TYR A 279 2.09 -3.57 11.06
C TYR A 279 2.35 -5.00 10.55
N SER A 280 3.07 -5.81 11.32
CA SER A 280 3.43 -7.21 11.04
C SER A 280 2.27 -8.20 11.33
N ILE A 281 1.12 -7.74 11.85
CA ILE A 281 -0.03 -8.62 12.18
C ILE A 281 -1.35 -7.98 11.75
N THR A 282 -1.45 -7.51 10.51
CA THR A 282 -2.77 -7.16 9.94
C THR A 282 -3.40 -8.44 9.41
N SER A 283 -4.63 -8.79 9.80
CA SER A 283 -5.29 -9.98 9.23
C SER A 283 -5.77 -9.70 7.80
N MET A 284 -6.03 -10.75 7.00
CA MET A 284 -6.57 -10.52 5.65
C MET A 284 -7.94 -9.85 5.71
N VAL A 285 -8.75 -10.18 6.73
CA VAL A 285 -10.03 -9.54 7.01
C VAL A 285 -9.87 -8.04 7.22
N ASP A 286 -8.86 -7.60 7.98
CA ASP A 286 -8.62 -6.18 8.23
C ASP A 286 -8.18 -5.43 6.96
N ILE A 287 -7.38 -6.07 6.10
CA ILE A 287 -7.04 -5.50 4.78
C ILE A 287 -8.30 -5.33 3.93
N LEU A 288 -9.21 -6.31 3.94
CA LEU A 288 -10.45 -6.26 3.18
C LEU A 288 -11.39 -5.16 3.71
N LYS A 289 -11.49 -5.01 5.03
CA LYS A 289 -12.19 -3.88 5.69
C LYS A 289 -11.58 -2.54 5.28
N ALA A 290 -10.26 -2.40 5.37
CA ALA A 290 -9.54 -1.20 4.98
C ALA A 290 -9.74 -0.85 3.51
N TYR A 291 -9.61 -1.84 2.63
CA TYR A 291 -9.83 -1.70 1.19
C TYR A 291 -11.23 -1.15 0.89
N LYS A 292 -12.23 -1.73 1.54
CA LYS A 292 -13.63 -1.34 1.38
C LYS A 292 -13.88 0.09 1.85
N GLY A 293 -13.46 0.42 3.06
CA GLY A 293 -13.57 1.79 3.60
C GLY A 293 -12.86 2.79 2.69
N PHE A 294 -11.68 2.42 2.17
CA PHE A 294 -10.94 3.25 1.24
C PHE A 294 -11.67 3.51 -0.08
N VAL A 295 -12.19 2.48 -0.77
CA VAL A 295 -12.88 2.69 -2.06
C VAL A 295 -14.23 3.40 -1.92
N GLN A 296 -14.84 3.37 -0.73
CA GLN A 296 -16.04 4.14 -0.40
C GLN A 296 -15.70 5.61 -0.11
N ALA A 297 -14.65 5.87 0.66
CA ALA A 297 -14.22 7.21 1.03
C ALA A 297 -13.54 7.98 -0.11
N CYS A 298 -12.73 7.29 -0.91
CA CYS A 298 -11.79 7.88 -1.84
C CYS A 298 -11.93 7.26 -3.25
N PRO A 299 -12.12 8.06 -4.31
CA PRO A 299 -12.28 7.55 -5.67
C PRO A 299 -10.98 7.03 -6.27
N THR A 300 -9.82 7.32 -5.68
CA THR A 300 -8.51 7.15 -6.31
C THR A 300 -8.30 5.80 -6.95
N LEU A 301 -8.38 4.73 -6.15
CA LEU A 301 -8.06 3.39 -6.63
C LEU A 301 -9.09 2.89 -7.62
N ARG A 302 -10.37 3.18 -7.35
CA ARG A 302 -11.46 2.89 -8.27
C ARG A 302 -11.23 3.55 -9.63
N MET A 303 -10.76 4.80 -9.64
CA MET A 303 -10.51 5.52 -10.88
C MET A 303 -9.24 5.07 -11.61
N CYS A 304 -8.19 4.69 -10.88
CA CYS A 304 -7.02 4.03 -11.46
C CYS A 304 -7.43 2.75 -12.19
N TYR A 305 -8.15 1.86 -11.50
CA TYR A 305 -8.62 0.59 -12.08
C TYR A 305 -9.63 0.79 -13.20
N PHE A 306 -10.59 1.71 -13.05
CA PHE A 306 -11.54 2.03 -14.11
C PHE A 306 -10.82 2.48 -15.39
N THR A 307 -9.91 3.45 -15.27
CA THR A 307 -9.18 4.00 -16.42
C THR A 307 -8.30 2.94 -17.07
N ALA A 308 -7.57 2.17 -16.26
CA ALA A 308 -6.75 1.06 -16.72
C ALA A 308 -7.58 0.00 -17.46
N ASN A 309 -8.62 -0.53 -16.80
CA ASN A 309 -9.43 -1.62 -17.32
C ASN A 309 -10.23 -1.21 -18.57
N ARG A 310 -10.75 0.03 -18.64
CA ARG A 310 -11.39 0.54 -19.86
C ARG A 310 -10.40 0.58 -21.03
N THR A 311 -9.21 1.11 -20.79
CA THR A 311 -8.17 1.23 -21.84
C THR A 311 -7.68 -0.14 -22.30
N ILE A 312 -7.55 -1.10 -21.37
CA ILE A 312 -7.22 -2.50 -21.68
C ILE A 312 -8.34 -3.17 -22.47
N PHE A 313 -9.60 -2.96 -22.06
CA PHE A 313 -10.78 -3.52 -22.73
C PHE A 313 -10.88 -3.06 -24.19
N GLU A 314 -10.49 -1.82 -24.51
CA GLU A 314 -10.44 -1.31 -25.89
C GLU A 314 -9.45 -2.07 -26.80
N LEU A 315 -8.49 -2.82 -26.24
CA LEU A 315 -7.58 -3.67 -27.02
C LEU A 315 -8.19 -5.03 -27.36
N ALA A 316 -9.17 -5.47 -26.57
CA ALA A 316 -9.70 -6.83 -26.62
C ALA A 316 -10.35 -7.21 -27.97
N PRO A 317 -11.04 -6.31 -28.72
CA PRO A 317 -11.63 -6.64 -30.02
C PRO A 317 -10.66 -7.23 -31.06
N LYS A 318 -9.36 -6.92 -30.95
CA LYS A 318 -8.34 -7.36 -31.91
C LYS A 318 -7.46 -8.49 -31.38
N ALA A 319 -7.70 -8.95 -30.15
CA ALA A 319 -6.86 -9.90 -29.45
C ALA A 319 -7.49 -11.29 -29.46
N THR A 320 -6.74 -12.30 -29.90
CA THR A 320 -7.04 -13.71 -29.63
C THR A 320 -6.63 -14.08 -28.20
N THR A 321 -5.45 -13.61 -27.80
CA THR A 321 -4.90 -13.69 -26.45
C THR A 321 -4.58 -12.29 -25.94
N LEU A 322 -5.10 -11.96 -24.75
CA LEU A 322 -4.78 -10.76 -24.01
C LEU A 322 -3.89 -11.15 -22.82
N HIS A 323 -2.61 -10.79 -22.88
CA HIS A 323 -1.63 -11.09 -21.83
C HIS A 323 -1.35 -9.85 -20.99
N ILE A 324 -1.74 -9.90 -19.72
CA ILE A 324 -1.52 -8.84 -18.74
C ILE A 324 -0.35 -9.24 -17.86
N ILE A 325 0.70 -8.40 -17.84
CA ILE A 325 1.85 -8.53 -16.95
C ILE A 325 1.70 -7.46 -15.87
N ASP A 326 1.29 -7.89 -14.68
CA ASP A 326 0.88 -7.00 -13.59
C ASP A 326 1.96 -6.89 -12.50
N PHE A 327 2.67 -5.76 -12.50
CA PHE A 327 3.67 -5.42 -11.50
C PHE A 327 3.00 -4.86 -10.25
N GLY A 328 2.90 -5.71 -9.23
CA GLY A 328 2.30 -5.41 -7.94
C GLY A 328 0.84 -5.84 -7.83
N ILE A 329 0.53 -7.06 -8.33
CA ILE A 329 -0.82 -7.62 -8.43
C ILE A 329 -1.56 -7.73 -7.09
N LEU A 330 -0.85 -7.80 -5.95
CA LEU A 330 -1.41 -7.96 -4.60
C LEU A 330 -2.47 -9.07 -4.54
N TYR A 331 -3.73 -8.70 -4.25
CA TYR A 331 -4.89 -9.58 -4.14
C TYR A 331 -5.71 -9.66 -5.43
N GLY A 332 -5.28 -8.99 -6.51
CA GLY A 332 -5.94 -9.05 -7.81
C GLY A 332 -7.23 -8.22 -7.93
N PHE A 333 -7.52 -7.29 -7.01
CA PHE A 333 -8.79 -6.53 -6.99
C PHE A 333 -9.08 -5.67 -8.22
N GLN A 334 -8.08 -5.37 -9.05
CA GLN A 334 -8.29 -4.68 -10.31
C GLN A 334 -9.08 -5.53 -11.32
N TRP A 335 -8.81 -6.83 -11.37
CA TRP A 335 -9.17 -7.69 -12.49
C TRP A 335 -10.64 -8.13 -12.57
N PRO A 336 -11.41 -8.28 -11.47
CA PRO A 336 -12.81 -8.68 -11.52
C PRO A 336 -13.69 -7.85 -12.47
N CYS A 337 -13.52 -6.52 -12.48
CA CYS A 337 -14.27 -5.64 -13.38
C CYS A 337 -13.93 -5.90 -14.86
N LEU A 338 -12.66 -6.13 -15.18
CA LEU A 338 -12.22 -6.43 -16.55
C LEU A 338 -12.71 -7.81 -16.98
N ILE A 339 -12.57 -8.84 -16.13
CA ILE A 339 -13.05 -10.20 -16.41
C ILE A 339 -14.54 -10.18 -16.72
N LYS A 340 -15.33 -9.48 -15.90
CA LYS A 340 -16.77 -9.34 -16.14
C LYS A 340 -17.05 -8.63 -17.47
N ALA A 341 -16.35 -7.55 -17.78
CA ALA A 341 -16.51 -6.86 -19.05
C ALA A 341 -16.17 -7.75 -20.26
N LEU A 342 -15.07 -8.50 -20.19
CA LEU A 342 -14.66 -9.44 -21.24
C LEU A 342 -15.69 -10.55 -21.46
N SER A 343 -16.28 -11.08 -20.37
CA SER A 343 -17.31 -12.13 -20.47
C SER A 343 -18.59 -11.70 -21.19
N ASN A 344 -18.88 -10.39 -21.19
CA ASN A 344 -20.09 -9.83 -21.80
C ASN A 344 -19.89 -9.43 -23.28
N ARG A 345 -18.72 -9.71 -23.87
CA ARG A 345 -18.45 -9.38 -25.28
C ARG A 345 -19.29 -10.23 -26.22
N GLU A 346 -19.80 -9.62 -27.29
CA GLU A 346 -20.60 -10.31 -28.31
C GLU A 346 -19.81 -11.42 -29.03
N ASP A 347 -18.54 -11.16 -29.36
CA ASP A 347 -17.64 -12.14 -29.99
C ASP A 347 -17.03 -13.16 -29.00
N GLY A 348 -17.46 -13.10 -27.73
CA GLY A 348 -16.86 -13.86 -26.63
C GLY A 348 -15.57 -13.25 -26.08
N PRO A 349 -15.12 -13.73 -24.91
CA PRO A 349 -13.86 -13.30 -24.30
C PRO A 349 -12.65 -13.88 -25.04
N PRO A 350 -11.52 -13.14 -25.12
CA PRO A 350 -10.25 -13.70 -25.57
C PRO A 350 -9.70 -14.66 -24.50
N LEU A 351 -8.65 -15.41 -24.83
CA LEU A 351 -7.83 -16.05 -23.80
C LEU A 351 -7.19 -14.95 -22.94
N LEU A 352 -7.55 -14.90 -21.67
CA LEU A 352 -6.96 -13.98 -20.70
C LEU A 352 -5.77 -14.67 -20.03
N ARG A 353 -4.56 -14.17 -20.30
CA ARG A 353 -3.35 -14.62 -19.63
C ARG A 353 -2.88 -13.55 -18.66
N VAL A 354 -2.57 -13.92 -17.42
CA VAL A 354 -2.06 -12.98 -16.41
C VAL A 354 -0.76 -13.51 -15.83
N THR A 355 0.30 -12.71 -15.92
CA THR A 355 1.53 -12.88 -15.16
C THR A 355 1.45 -11.95 -13.94
N GLY A 356 1.16 -12.50 -12.77
CA GLY A 356 1.10 -11.75 -11.51
C GLY A 356 2.47 -11.61 -10.86
N ILE A 357 2.93 -10.38 -10.66
CA ILE A 357 4.26 -10.10 -10.10
C ILE A 357 4.10 -9.38 -8.78
N GLU A 358 4.82 -9.83 -7.75
CA GLU A 358 4.83 -9.19 -6.43
C GLU A 358 6.20 -9.31 -5.76
N LEU A 359 6.48 -8.42 -4.81
CA LEU A 359 7.63 -8.58 -3.93
C LEU A 359 7.45 -9.84 -3.05
N PRO A 360 8.53 -10.60 -2.80
CA PRO A 360 8.48 -11.76 -1.93
C PRO A 360 7.87 -11.43 -0.56
N GLN A 361 7.00 -12.30 -0.08
CA GLN A 361 6.58 -12.28 1.32
C GLN A 361 7.71 -12.75 2.22
N SER A 362 7.65 -12.33 3.48
CA SER A 362 8.60 -12.77 4.49
C SER A 362 8.20 -14.12 5.07
N GLY A 363 9.17 -14.82 5.63
CA GLY A 363 8.97 -16.17 6.17
C GLY A 363 9.12 -17.27 5.12
N PHE A 364 8.60 -18.45 5.44
CA PHE A 364 8.88 -19.70 4.69
C PHE A 364 8.11 -19.83 3.36
N ARG A 365 7.17 -18.93 3.07
CA ARG A 365 6.31 -18.99 1.87
C ARG A 365 6.30 -17.68 1.09
N PRO A 366 7.44 -17.26 0.50
CA PRO A 366 7.58 -15.96 -0.15
C PRO A 366 6.64 -15.71 -1.34
N SER A 367 6.12 -16.77 -1.97
CA SER A 367 5.23 -16.68 -3.13
C SER A 367 3.75 -16.96 -2.83
N GLU A 368 3.36 -17.23 -1.58
CA GLU A 368 2.02 -17.71 -1.24
C GLU A 368 0.92 -16.72 -1.67
N ARG A 369 1.02 -15.44 -1.32
CA ARG A 369 0.01 -14.43 -1.72
C ARG A 369 -0.21 -14.36 -3.22
N VAL A 370 0.86 -14.39 -4.01
CA VAL A 370 0.75 -14.27 -5.47
C VAL A 370 0.23 -15.56 -6.10
N GLN A 371 0.49 -16.72 -5.49
CA GLN A 371 -0.11 -18.01 -5.87
C GLN A 371 -1.62 -18.04 -5.55
N GLU A 372 -2.02 -17.65 -4.35
CA GLU A 372 -3.44 -17.61 -3.94
C GLU A 372 -4.24 -16.64 -4.81
N THR A 373 -3.65 -15.49 -5.16
CA THR A 373 -4.28 -14.55 -6.10
C THR A 373 -4.56 -15.19 -7.46
N GLY A 374 -3.65 -16.00 -7.98
CA GLY A 374 -3.85 -16.77 -9.20
C GLY A 374 -5.03 -17.74 -9.10
N LYS A 375 -5.11 -18.50 -8.00
CA LYS A 375 -6.21 -19.44 -7.75
C LYS A 375 -7.55 -18.72 -7.68
N ARG A 376 -7.63 -17.60 -6.97
CA ARG A 376 -8.83 -16.77 -6.87
C ARG A 376 -9.26 -16.22 -8.23
N LEU A 377 -8.33 -15.66 -9.01
CA LEU A 377 -8.63 -15.17 -10.36
C LEU A 377 -9.11 -16.29 -11.28
N LYS A 378 -8.51 -17.49 -11.20
CA LYS A 378 -8.98 -18.66 -11.95
C LYS A 378 -10.42 -19.03 -11.62
N ARG A 379 -10.78 -19.14 -10.32
CA ARG A 379 -12.16 -19.42 -9.88
C ARG A 379 -13.13 -18.36 -10.41
N PHE A 380 -12.74 -17.09 -10.36
CA PHE A 380 -13.57 -15.99 -10.85
C PHE A 380 -13.74 -16.03 -12.38
N CYS A 381 -12.68 -16.32 -13.14
CA CYS A 381 -12.75 -16.50 -14.59
C CYS A 381 -13.65 -17.68 -14.97
N ASP A 382 -13.58 -18.81 -14.26
CA ASP A 382 -14.43 -19.98 -14.49
C ASP A 382 -15.92 -19.65 -14.31
N LYS A 383 -16.26 -18.88 -13.27
CA LYS A 383 -17.61 -18.39 -12.99
C LYS A 383 -18.19 -17.54 -14.13
N PHE A 384 -17.34 -16.80 -14.84
CA PHE A 384 -17.72 -15.95 -15.98
C PHE A 384 -17.37 -16.57 -17.34
N LYS A 385 -16.94 -17.83 -17.38
CA LYS A 385 -16.58 -18.58 -18.59
C LYS A 385 -15.54 -17.84 -19.46
N VAL A 386 -14.59 -17.17 -18.82
CA VAL A 386 -13.45 -16.52 -19.48
C VAL A 386 -12.29 -17.52 -19.51
N PRO A 387 -11.77 -17.92 -20.70
CA PRO A 387 -10.60 -18.78 -20.79
C PRO A 387 -9.40 -18.08 -20.12
N PHE A 388 -8.70 -18.80 -19.24
CA PHE A 388 -7.74 -18.16 -18.33
C PHE A 388 -6.48 -19.00 -18.10
N GLU A 389 -5.33 -18.32 -18.16
CA GLU A 389 -4.01 -18.83 -17.81
C GLU A 389 -3.32 -17.88 -16.81
N TYR A 390 -2.63 -18.45 -15.83
CA TYR A 390 -1.93 -17.68 -14.81
C TYR A 390 -0.52 -18.20 -14.57
N SER A 391 0.44 -17.27 -14.53
CA SER A 391 1.80 -17.47 -14.04
C SER A 391 2.08 -16.42 -12.96
N TYR A 392 3.09 -16.68 -12.12
CA TYR A 392 3.48 -15.74 -11.07
C TYR A 392 4.98 -15.61 -10.92
N ILE A 393 5.41 -14.44 -10.44
CA ILE A 393 6.80 -14.16 -10.06
C ILE A 393 6.80 -13.46 -8.71
N ALA A 394 7.55 -14.00 -7.76
CA ALA A 394 7.79 -13.39 -6.45
C ALA A 394 9.28 -13.01 -6.34
N LYS A 395 9.63 -11.80 -6.74
CA LYS A 395 11.02 -11.29 -6.81
C LYS A 395 11.08 -9.77 -6.63
N LYS A 396 12.25 -9.24 -6.30
CA LYS A 396 12.52 -7.81 -6.50
C LYS A 396 12.39 -7.51 -7.99
N TRP A 397 11.79 -6.38 -8.32
CA TRP A 397 11.37 -6.13 -9.71
C TRP A 397 12.54 -5.87 -10.64
N GLU A 398 13.62 -5.28 -10.10
CA GLU A 398 14.88 -5.06 -10.80
C GLU A 398 15.66 -6.34 -11.11
N ASP A 399 15.32 -7.47 -10.46
CA ASP A 399 15.96 -8.77 -10.67
C ASP A 399 15.19 -9.66 -11.69
N ILE A 400 14.06 -9.18 -12.21
CA ILE A 400 13.23 -9.93 -13.16
C ILE A 400 13.80 -9.80 -14.56
N THR A 401 13.94 -10.93 -15.25
CA THR A 401 14.40 -10.97 -16.64
C THR A 401 13.25 -11.15 -17.62
N LEU A 402 13.46 -10.76 -18.89
CA LEU A 402 12.44 -10.85 -19.95
C LEU A 402 11.99 -12.29 -20.20
N ASP A 403 12.92 -13.25 -20.16
CA ASP A 403 12.64 -14.66 -20.46
C ASP A 403 11.68 -15.31 -19.44
N GLU A 404 11.70 -14.84 -18.19
CA GLU A 404 10.81 -15.32 -17.12
C GLU A 404 9.34 -14.94 -17.33
N LEU A 405 9.07 -13.91 -18.15
CA LEU A 405 7.71 -13.44 -18.42
C LEU A 405 6.98 -14.29 -19.46
N VAL A 406 7.72 -15.16 -20.19
CA VAL A 406 7.20 -16.09 -21.19
C VAL A 406 6.19 -15.41 -22.12
N ILE A 407 6.64 -14.50 -22.98
CA ILE A 407 5.78 -13.73 -23.88
C ILE A 407 5.63 -14.48 -25.21
N ASN A 408 4.39 -14.78 -25.60
CA ASN A 408 4.11 -15.56 -26.81
C ASN A 408 3.99 -14.65 -28.04
N THR A 409 4.49 -15.11 -29.19
CA THR A 409 4.40 -14.33 -30.42
C THR A 409 2.93 -14.15 -30.85
N GLY A 410 2.53 -12.91 -31.12
CA GLY A 410 1.20 -12.58 -31.63
C GLY A 410 0.13 -12.30 -30.57
N GLU A 411 0.45 -12.43 -29.28
CA GLU A 411 -0.48 -12.01 -28.22
C GLU A 411 -0.52 -10.48 -28.07
N THR A 412 -1.64 -9.96 -27.56
CA THR A 412 -1.74 -8.55 -27.18
C THR A 412 -1.26 -8.39 -25.75
N THR A 413 -0.09 -7.76 -25.57
CA THR A 413 0.57 -7.64 -24.26
C THR A 413 0.30 -6.28 -23.62
N VAL A 414 -0.04 -6.30 -22.33
CA VAL A 414 -0.21 -5.13 -21.47
C VAL A 414 0.76 -5.22 -20.30
N VAL A 415 1.51 -4.14 -20.05
CA VAL A 415 2.20 -3.97 -18.76
C VAL A 415 1.33 -3.07 -17.89
N ASN A 416 1.02 -3.52 -16.67
CA ASN A 416 0.24 -2.78 -15.69
C ASN A 416 1.09 -2.53 -14.45
N CYS A 417 1.16 -1.28 -13.98
CA CYS A 417 1.82 -0.94 -12.72
C CYS A 417 1.08 0.24 -12.07
N ILE A 418 0.34 -0.02 -10.99
CA ILE A 418 -0.55 0.95 -10.34
C ILE A 418 -0.22 1.08 -8.86
N LEU A 419 0.27 2.26 -8.44
CA LEU A 419 0.54 2.67 -7.05
C LEU A 419 1.62 1.86 -6.33
N ARG A 420 2.66 1.41 -7.05
CA ARG A 420 3.63 0.45 -6.52
C ARG A 420 5.10 0.74 -6.83
N LEU A 421 5.41 1.45 -7.92
CA LEU A 421 6.80 1.71 -8.33
C LEU A 421 7.51 2.65 -7.34
N GLN A 422 6.75 3.39 -6.52
CA GLN A 422 7.28 4.17 -5.40
C GLN A 422 8.03 3.35 -4.34
N TYR A 423 7.84 2.03 -4.27
CA TYR A 423 8.53 1.14 -3.33
C TYR A 423 9.82 0.54 -3.89
N THR A 424 10.05 0.68 -5.19
CA THR A 424 11.34 0.32 -5.80
C THR A 424 12.37 1.39 -5.44
N PRO A 425 13.60 1.00 -5.04
CA PRO A 425 14.65 1.96 -4.72
C PRO A 425 14.95 2.90 -5.88
N ASP A 426 15.42 4.11 -5.55
CA ASP A 426 15.84 5.13 -6.52
C ASP A 426 17.37 5.29 -6.51
N GLU A 427 17.86 6.28 -7.27
CA GLU A 427 19.28 6.60 -7.38
C GLU A 427 19.94 7.06 -6.05
N THR A 428 19.18 7.25 -4.97
CA THR A 428 19.78 7.55 -3.65
C THR A 428 20.33 6.30 -2.96
N ILE A 429 20.02 5.10 -3.48
CA ILE A 429 20.49 3.81 -2.95
C ILE A 429 21.59 3.21 -3.81
N THR A 430 21.43 3.23 -5.13
CA THR A 430 22.44 2.75 -6.08
C THR A 430 22.59 3.72 -7.23
N LEU A 431 23.82 3.89 -7.75
CA LEU A 431 24.10 4.79 -8.88
C LEU A 431 23.24 4.45 -10.11
N ASN A 432 23.06 3.15 -10.37
CA ASN A 432 22.10 2.66 -11.35
C ASN A 432 20.75 2.49 -10.65
N SER A 433 19.78 3.36 -10.99
CA SER A 433 18.46 3.39 -10.37
C SER A 433 17.68 2.10 -10.68
N PRO A 434 17.25 1.31 -9.68
CA PRO A 434 16.44 0.11 -9.90
C PRO A 434 15.12 0.39 -10.63
N ARG A 435 14.53 1.59 -10.42
CA ARG A 435 13.40 2.09 -11.22
C ARG A 435 13.69 2.14 -12.71
N ASP A 436 14.88 2.59 -13.09
CA ASP A 436 15.27 2.68 -14.50
C ASP A 436 15.48 1.28 -15.09
N THR A 437 16.01 0.33 -14.30
CA THR A 437 16.10 -1.09 -14.68
C THR A 437 14.71 -1.69 -14.94
N VAL A 438 13.75 -1.45 -14.05
CA VAL A 438 12.37 -1.93 -14.21
C VAL A 438 11.69 -1.29 -15.43
N LEU A 439 11.83 0.03 -15.63
CA LEU A 439 11.28 0.70 -16.81
C LEU A 439 11.93 0.22 -18.12
N LYS A 440 13.22 -0.14 -18.07
CA LYS A 440 13.91 -0.78 -19.20
C LYS A 440 13.31 -2.16 -19.49
N LEU A 441 13.07 -2.98 -18.48
CA LEU A 441 12.36 -4.25 -18.64
C LEU A 441 10.99 -4.02 -19.29
N PHE A 442 10.22 -3.03 -18.84
CA PHE A 442 8.92 -2.71 -19.45
C PHE A 442 9.08 -2.35 -20.94
N ARG A 443 10.15 -1.64 -21.30
CA ARG A 443 10.45 -1.30 -22.68
C ARG A 443 10.84 -2.54 -23.49
N ASP A 444 11.60 -3.46 -22.90
CA ASP A 444 12.07 -4.70 -23.53
C ASP A 444 10.93 -5.70 -23.77
N ILE A 445 9.92 -5.74 -22.87
CA ILE A 445 8.62 -6.41 -23.09
C ILE A 445 7.95 -5.90 -24.37
N ASN A 446 8.18 -4.63 -24.73
CA ASN A 446 7.60 -3.96 -25.90
C ASN A 446 6.06 -4.10 -26.00
N PRO A 447 5.31 -3.73 -24.95
CA PRO A 447 3.89 -4.02 -24.87
C PRO A 447 3.04 -3.18 -25.85
N ASN A 448 1.83 -3.66 -26.16
CA ASN A 448 0.83 -2.89 -26.90
C ASN A 448 0.32 -1.69 -26.09
N LEU A 449 0.34 -1.81 -24.76
CA LEU A 449 -0.07 -0.79 -23.81
C LEU A 449 0.72 -0.94 -22.50
N PHE A 450 1.25 0.17 -21.99
CA PHE A 450 1.75 0.27 -20.63
C PHE A 450 0.85 1.23 -19.84
N VAL A 451 0.18 0.72 -18.81
CA VAL A 451 -0.64 1.51 -17.89
C VAL A 451 0.14 1.80 -16.63
N PHE A 452 0.19 3.08 -16.25
CA PHE A 452 0.94 3.54 -15.10
C PHE A 452 0.08 4.46 -14.22
N ALA A 453 0.10 4.24 -12.92
CA ALA A 453 -0.50 5.14 -11.95
C ALA A 453 0.37 5.24 -10.71
N GLU A 454 0.46 6.43 -10.11
CA GLU A 454 1.28 6.62 -8.91
C GLU A 454 0.76 7.76 -8.02
N ILE A 455 1.18 7.75 -6.76
CA ILE A 455 1.01 8.89 -5.85
C ILE A 455 1.82 10.07 -6.38
N ASN A 456 1.23 11.27 -6.35
CA ASN A 456 1.92 12.51 -6.66
C ASN A 456 2.53 13.11 -5.38
N GLY A 457 3.74 12.66 -5.03
CA GLY A 457 4.43 13.06 -3.80
C GLY A 457 5.71 13.88 -4.05
N THR A 458 5.91 14.91 -3.22
CA THR A 458 7.12 15.76 -3.19
C THR A 458 8.07 15.41 -2.02
N TYR A 459 7.75 14.37 -1.25
CA TYR A 459 8.39 14.02 0.02
C TYR A 459 9.42 12.88 -0.10
N ASN A 460 10.21 12.88 -1.18
CA ASN A 460 11.38 12.01 -1.35
C ASN A 460 12.71 12.80 -1.40
N SER A 461 12.73 14.03 -0.87
CA SER A 461 13.93 14.85 -0.77
C SER A 461 15.06 14.15 0.02
N PRO A 462 16.33 14.22 -0.41
CA PRO A 462 17.45 13.68 0.36
C PRO A 462 17.62 14.40 1.71
N PHE A 463 17.22 15.67 1.80
CA PHE A 463 17.28 16.46 3.03
C PHE A 463 16.04 16.23 3.90
N PHE A 464 16.26 15.81 5.15
CA PHE A 464 15.21 15.42 6.10
C PHE A 464 14.16 16.51 6.34
N LEU A 465 14.54 17.76 6.63
CA LEU A 465 13.57 18.82 6.94
C LEU A 465 12.63 19.14 5.78
N THR A 466 13.20 19.26 4.57
CA THR A 466 12.40 19.42 3.35
C THR A 466 11.45 18.25 3.20
N ARG A 467 11.95 17.02 3.37
CA ARG A 467 11.17 15.79 3.22
C ARG A 467 10.03 15.72 4.26
N PHE A 468 10.30 16.04 5.52
CA PHE A 468 9.32 16.08 6.61
C PHE A 468 8.23 17.11 6.35
N ARG A 469 8.58 18.33 5.94
CA ARG A 469 7.60 19.39 5.62
C ARG A 469 6.64 18.96 4.52
N GLU A 470 7.17 18.37 3.45
CA GLU A 470 6.36 17.87 2.34
C GLU A 470 5.48 16.68 2.75
N ALA A 471 6.00 15.77 3.59
CA ALA A 471 5.25 14.65 4.15
C ALA A 471 4.10 15.14 5.04
N LEU A 472 4.37 16.08 5.95
CA LEU A 472 3.38 16.73 6.79
C LEU A 472 2.26 17.35 5.96
N PHE A 473 2.61 18.07 4.88
CA PHE A 473 1.61 18.67 3.99
C PHE A 473 0.81 17.61 3.21
N HIS A 474 1.43 16.49 2.81
CA HIS A 474 0.73 15.37 2.16
C HIS A 474 -0.22 14.66 3.13
N CYS A 475 0.27 14.22 4.28
CA CYS A 475 -0.53 13.56 5.31
C CYS A 475 -1.67 14.44 5.79
N SER A 476 -1.45 15.75 6.01
CA SER A 476 -2.53 16.68 6.39
C SER A 476 -3.71 16.66 5.41
N ALA A 477 -3.43 16.59 4.10
CA ALA A 477 -4.47 16.52 3.10
C ALA A 477 -5.22 15.18 3.10
N LEU A 478 -4.52 14.07 3.37
CA LEU A 478 -5.14 12.75 3.48
C LEU A 478 -5.99 12.63 4.76
N PHE A 479 -5.48 13.10 5.91
CA PHE A 479 -6.24 13.12 7.16
C PHE A 479 -7.49 14.02 7.04
N ASP A 480 -7.38 15.21 6.45
CA ASP A 480 -8.55 16.08 6.18
C ASP A 480 -9.56 15.42 5.23
N MET A 481 -9.08 14.71 4.21
CA MET A 481 -9.93 13.95 3.28
C MET A 481 -10.72 12.87 4.02
N TYR A 482 -10.03 11.97 4.72
CA TYR A 482 -10.70 10.87 5.42
C TYR A 482 -11.57 11.33 6.58
N GLU A 483 -11.21 12.40 7.29
CA GLU A 483 -12.07 13.05 8.28
C GLU A 483 -13.39 13.50 7.67
N THR A 484 -13.35 14.03 6.44
CA THR A 484 -14.53 14.55 5.74
C THR A 484 -15.38 13.41 5.14
N THR A 485 -14.74 12.34 4.67
CA THR A 485 -15.41 11.33 3.83
C THR A 485 -15.79 10.04 4.57
N LEU A 486 -15.19 9.77 5.73
CA LEU A 486 -15.53 8.60 6.56
C LEU A 486 -16.36 9.02 7.77
N PRO A 487 -17.32 8.21 8.24
CA PRO A 487 -17.99 8.42 9.52
C PRO A 487 -17.02 8.41 10.71
N GLU A 488 -17.42 9.03 11.83
CA GLU A 488 -16.60 9.11 13.06
C GLU A 488 -16.44 7.76 13.77
N GLU A 489 -17.46 6.90 13.73
CA GLU A 489 -17.50 5.59 14.44
C GLU A 489 -17.16 4.40 13.54
N ASP A 490 -16.40 4.60 12.47
CA ASP A 490 -16.03 3.52 11.55
C ASP A 490 -14.67 2.90 11.94
N ASP A 491 -14.68 1.65 12.42
CA ASP A 491 -13.45 0.88 12.67
C ASP A 491 -12.57 0.79 11.41
N CYS A 492 -13.14 0.95 10.21
CA CYS A 492 -12.39 1.03 8.96
C CYS A 492 -11.49 2.27 8.89
N ARG A 493 -11.84 3.39 9.55
CA ARG A 493 -11.03 4.64 9.53
C ARG A 493 -9.64 4.39 10.08
N THR A 494 -9.54 3.74 11.24
CA THR A 494 -8.26 3.40 11.87
C THR A 494 -7.40 2.55 10.93
N HIS A 495 -7.99 1.56 10.27
CA HIS A 495 -7.28 0.69 9.34
C HIS A 495 -6.84 1.43 8.08
N VAL A 496 -7.70 2.28 7.51
CA VAL A 496 -7.39 3.11 6.33
C VAL A 496 -6.25 4.08 6.63
N GLU A 497 -6.32 4.81 7.74
CA GLU A 497 -5.26 5.74 8.15
C GLU A 497 -3.95 4.99 8.39
N ARG A 498 -3.99 3.87 9.12
CA ARG A 498 -2.83 3.03 9.42
C ARG A 498 -2.14 2.51 8.16
N GLU A 499 -2.88 1.85 7.28
CA GLU A 499 -2.33 1.13 6.12
C GLU A 499 -2.00 2.03 4.94
N LEU A 500 -2.73 3.13 4.73
CA LEU A 500 -2.59 3.97 3.53
C LEU A 500 -1.88 5.30 3.78
N ILE A 501 -1.78 5.77 5.02
CA ILE A 501 -1.16 7.06 5.34
C ILE A 501 0.04 6.85 6.23
N VAL A 502 -0.19 6.26 7.41
CA VAL A 502 0.79 6.26 8.49
C VAL A 502 1.98 5.40 8.11
N ARG A 503 1.78 4.23 7.51
CA ARG A 503 2.86 3.32 7.10
C ARG A 503 3.92 4.00 6.21
N ASP A 504 3.47 4.66 5.14
CA ASP A 504 4.37 5.34 4.20
C ASP A 504 5.00 6.59 4.84
N ALA A 505 4.24 7.33 5.66
CA ALA A 505 4.74 8.49 6.39
C ALA A 505 5.84 8.11 7.41
N MET A 506 5.63 7.03 8.17
CA MET A 506 6.60 6.48 9.12
C MET A 506 7.90 6.14 8.39
N SER A 507 7.83 5.45 7.24
CA SER A 507 9.03 5.15 6.44
C SER A 507 9.79 6.43 6.04
N VAL A 508 9.08 7.43 5.53
CA VAL A 508 9.68 8.67 5.02
C VAL A 508 10.35 9.50 6.13
N VAL A 509 9.77 9.50 7.32
CA VAL A 509 10.20 10.33 8.45
C VAL A 509 11.23 9.60 9.30
N ALA A 510 10.96 8.36 9.69
CA ALA A 510 11.81 7.60 10.61
C ALA A 510 13.07 7.05 9.93
N CYS A 511 12.98 6.61 8.67
CA CYS A 511 14.05 5.85 8.02
C CYS A 511 14.91 6.69 7.07
N GLU A 512 16.14 6.20 6.82
CA GLU A 512 17.06 6.68 5.78
C GLU A 512 17.68 5.49 5.05
N GLY A 513 18.39 5.76 3.94
CA GLY A 513 19.09 4.70 3.19
C GLY A 513 18.16 3.55 2.77
N SER A 514 18.65 2.32 2.79
CA SER A 514 17.90 1.11 2.41
C SER A 514 16.61 0.91 3.21
N GLU A 515 16.58 1.34 4.47
CA GLU A 515 15.45 1.16 5.37
C GLU A 515 14.23 2.02 4.99
N ARG A 516 14.46 3.11 4.25
CA ARG A 516 13.39 3.93 3.69
C ARG A 516 12.86 3.30 2.41
N PHE A 517 11.73 2.60 2.51
CA PHE A 517 11.09 1.92 1.38
C PHE A 517 10.16 2.84 0.57
N ALA A 518 9.43 3.77 1.22
CA ALA A 518 8.51 4.65 0.51
C ALA A 518 9.24 5.85 -0.08
N ARG A 519 9.23 5.96 -1.42
CA ARG A 519 9.99 6.97 -2.19
C ARG A 519 9.14 7.58 -3.29
N PRO A 520 8.10 8.35 -2.95
CA PRO A 520 7.20 8.88 -3.96
C PRO A 520 7.85 9.99 -4.78
N GLU A 521 7.48 10.05 -6.04
CA GLU A 521 7.88 11.10 -6.97
C GLU A 521 6.63 11.75 -7.56
N THR A 522 6.76 12.97 -8.05
CA THR A 522 5.68 13.63 -8.77
C THR A 522 5.43 12.94 -10.10
N TYR A 523 4.20 13.05 -10.63
CA TYR A 523 3.88 12.49 -11.95
C TYR A 523 4.76 13.08 -13.07
N LYS A 524 5.26 14.31 -12.89
CA LYS A 524 6.19 14.96 -13.84
C LYS A 524 7.58 14.31 -13.83
N GLN A 525 8.08 13.91 -12.66
CA GLN A 525 9.33 13.14 -12.56
C GLN A 525 9.16 11.77 -13.21
N TRP A 526 8.06 11.08 -12.92
CA TRP A 526 7.73 9.81 -13.59
C TRP A 526 7.59 9.95 -15.10
N GLN A 527 6.95 11.02 -15.59
CA GLN A 527 6.87 11.32 -17.02
C GLN A 527 8.27 11.41 -17.65
N VAL A 528 9.23 12.09 -17.03
CA VAL A 528 10.60 12.16 -17.53
C VAL A 528 11.25 10.77 -17.58
N ARG A 529 11.10 9.97 -16.52
CA ARG A 529 11.66 8.60 -16.46
C ARG A 529 11.07 7.70 -17.55
N ILE A 530 9.75 7.71 -17.72
CA ILE A 530 9.04 6.88 -18.70
C ILE A 530 9.40 7.29 -20.13
N LEU A 531 9.49 8.60 -20.41
CA LEU A 531 9.95 9.10 -21.72
C LEU A 531 11.39 8.68 -22.00
N ARG A 532 12.29 8.82 -21.02
CA ARG A 532 13.71 8.41 -21.12
C ARG A 532 13.86 6.90 -21.34
N ALA A 533 12.98 6.09 -20.76
CA ALA A 533 12.92 4.65 -20.99
C ALA A 533 12.42 4.26 -22.41
N GLY A 534 12.12 5.22 -23.27
CA GLY A 534 11.75 4.97 -24.66
C GLY A 534 10.26 4.69 -24.87
N PHE A 535 9.41 5.22 -24.00
CA PHE A 535 7.96 5.26 -24.19
C PHE A 535 7.48 6.60 -24.72
N LYS A 536 6.30 6.60 -25.30
CA LYS A 536 5.54 7.81 -25.67
C LYS A 536 4.15 7.75 -25.08
N PRO A 537 3.54 8.90 -24.73
CA PRO A 537 2.18 8.92 -24.22
C PRO A 537 1.17 8.30 -25.18
N ALA A 538 0.26 7.50 -24.64
CA ALA A 538 -0.96 7.08 -25.31
C ALA A 538 -2.09 8.02 -24.91
N LYS A 539 -2.80 8.55 -25.90
CA LYS A 539 -3.93 9.44 -25.64
C LYS A 539 -5.07 8.66 -24.97
N LEU A 540 -5.44 9.05 -23.75
CA LEU A 540 -6.63 8.52 -23.09
C LEU A 540 -7.89 8.88 -23.89
N ASN A 541 -8.81 7.92 -24.00
CA ASN A 541 -10.09 8.15 -24.65
C ASN A 541 -10.88 9.22 -23.87
N LYS A 542 -11.34 10.26 -24.56
CA LYS A 542 -12.11 11.36 -23.97
C LYS A 542 -13.40 10.88 -23.30
N LEU A 543 -13.98 9.78 -23.77
CA LEU A 543 -15.17 9.16 -23.16
C LEU A 543 -14.85 8.55 -21.81
N ILE A 544 -13.75 7.79 -21.69
CA ILE A 544 -13.27 7.24 -20.40
C ILE A 544 -13.08 8.38 -19.38
N VAL A 545 -12.43 9.47 -19.79
CA VAL A 545 -12.21 10.63 -18.92
C VAL A 545 -13.54 11.28 -18.50
N LYS A 546 -14.49 11.45 -19.43
CA LYS A 546 -15.80 12.04 -19.15
C LYS A 546 -16.63 11.17 -18.20
N GLU A 547 -16.69 9.86 -18.46
CA GLU A 547 -17.38 8.88 -17.62
C GLU A 547 -16.77 8.83 -16.22
N GLY A 548 -15.43 8.86 -16.12
CA GLY A 548 -14.73 8.90 -14.84
C GLY A 548 -15.05 10.16 -14.02
N LYS A 549 -15.05 11.34 -14.65
CA LYS A 549 -15.44 12.60 -13.99
C LYS A 549 -16.88 12.53 -13.46
N GLU A 550 -17.79 12.00 -14.26
CA GLU A 550 -19.19 11.89 -13.89
C GLU A 550 -19.40 10.86 -12.76
N LEU A 551 -18.69 9.73 -12.80
CA LEU A 551 -18.71 8.73 -11.73
C LEU A 551 -18.26 9.31 -10.40
N VAL A 552 -17.17 10.09 -10.40
CA VAL A 552 -16.67 10.75 -9.19
C VAL A 552 -17.69 11.75 -8.65
N LYS A 553 -18.25 12.58 -9.54
CA LYS A 553 -19.26 13.60 -9.18
C LYS A 553 -20.54 12.98 -8.59
N GLN A 554 -20.95 11.82 -9.08
CA GLN A 554 -22.18 11.15 -8.63
C GLN A 554 -22.01 10.39 -7.31
N ARG A 555 -20.81 9.85 -7.04
CA ARG A 555 -20.61 8.88 -5.95
C ARG A 555 -19.72 9.36 -4.81
N TYR A 556 -18.97 10.45 -4.98
CA TYR A 556 -17.98 10.90 -4.02
C TYR A 556 -18.20 12.38 -3.63
N HIS A 557 -17.56 12.79 -2.54
CA HIS A 557 -17.65 14.15 -2.04
C HIS A 557 -17.23 15.19 -3.10
N LYS A 558 -17.91 16.33 -3.14
CA LYS A 558 -17.73 17.39 -4.15
C LYS A 558 -16.32 17.99 -4.23
N ASP A 559 -15.53 17.83 -3.17
CA ASP A 559 -14.15 18.36 -3.10
C ASP A 559 -13.14 17.45 -3.80
N PHE A 560 -13.55 16.25 -4.24
CA PHE A 560 -12.77 15.45 -5.17
C PHE A 560 -12.78 16.07 -6.56
N VAL A 561 -11.59 16.15 -7.15
CA VAL A 561 -11.39 16.72 -8.48
C VAL A 561 -10.70 15.70 -9.36
N ILE A 562 -11.26 15.49 -10.55
CA ILE A 562 -10.61 14.76 -11.63
C ILE A 562 -10.28 15.76 -12.73
N ASP A 563 -8.99 15.92 -13.01
CA ASP A 563 -8.48 16.85 -14.01
C ASP A 563 -7.59 16.15 -15.04
N ASN A 564 -7.23 16.86 -16.10
CA ASN A 564 -6.30 16.36 -17.12
C ASN A 564 -5.11 17.31 -17.24
N ASP A 565 -3.90 16.77 -17.13
CA ASP A 565 -2.69 17.44 -17.56
C ASP A 565 -2.09 16.66 -18.74
N ASN A 566 -2.29 17.18 -19.95
CA ASN A 566 -1.87 16.56 -21.19
C ASN A 566 -2.42 15.13 -21.38
N HIS A 567 -1.63 14.12 -21.01
CA HIS A 567 -1.94 12.69 -21.14
C HIS A 567 -2.13 12.00 -19.79
N TRP A 568 -2.08 12.77 -18.70
CA TRP A 568 -2.34 12.30 -17.35
C TRP A 568 -3.77 12.64 -16.93
N LEU A 569 -4.45 11.66 -16.35
CA LEU A 569 -5.65 11.87 -15.55
C LEU A 569 -5.20 12.12 -14.11
N LEU A 570 -5.43 13.33 -13.61
CA LEU A 570 -5.06 13.75 -12.27
C LEU A 570 -6.25 13.62 -11.32
N GLN A 571 -5.97 13.16 -10.10
CA GLN A 571 -6.97 13.03 -9.04
C GLN A 571 -6.53 13.85 -7.84
N GLY A 572 -7.44 14.66 -7.30
CA GLY A 572 -7.13 15.60 -6.24
C GLY A 572 -8.24 15.80 -5.21
N TRP A 573 -7.86 16.43 -4.11
CA TRP A 573 -8.72 16.78 -2.99
C TRP A 573 -8.51 18.25 -2.62
N LYS A 574 -9.58 19.05 -2.57
CA LYS A 574 -9.54 20.49 -2.23
C LYS A 574 -8.44 21.27 -2.98
N GLY A 575 -8.27 20.97 -4.27
CA GLY A 575 -7.29 21.63 -5.15
C GLY A 575 -5.87 21.05 -5.10
N LYS A 576 -5.57 20.11 -4.20
CA LYS A 576 -4.28 19.39 -4.18
C LYS A 576 -4.35 18.13 -5.04
N ILE A 577 -3.43 17.99 -5.99
CA ILE A 577 -3.28 16.75 -6.77
C ILE A 577 -2.57 15.70 -5.93
N LEU A 578 -3.22 14.56 -5.73
CA LEU A 578 -2.75 13.46 -4.90
C LEU A 578 -2.29 12.25 -5.71
N TYR A 579 -2.92 11.97 -6.85
CA TYR A 579 -2.61 10.80 -7.68
C TYR A 579 -2.69 11.13 -9.16
N ALA A 580 -1.99 10.36 -9.97
CA ALA A 580 -1.99 10.52 -11.42
C ALA A 580 -2.00 9.16 -12.12
N VAL A 581 -2.74 9.07 -13.23
CA VAL A 581 -2.85 7.87 -14.08
C VAL A 581 -2.52 8.26 -15.52
N SER A 582 -1.75 7.43 -16.22
CA SER A 582 -1.43 7.61 -17.63
C SER A 582 -1.28 6.29 -18.36
N CYS A 583 -1.35 6.37 -19.68
CA CYS A 583 -1.13 5.23 -20.57
C CYS A 583 -0.01 5.56 -21.56
N TRP A 584 0.73 4.54 -21.96
CA TRP A 584 1.96 4.67 -22.74
C TRP A 584 2.04 3.58 -23.80
N LYS A 585 2.81 3.85 -24.85
CA LYS A 585 3.21 2.87 -25.86
C LYS A 585 4.71 2.95 -26.08
N PRO A 586 5.37 1.85 -26.46
CA PRO A 586 6.76 1.90 -26.92
C PRO A 586 6.94 2.94 -28.02
N ALA A 587 7.94 3.81 -27.89
CA ALA A 587 8.38 4.65 -28.99
C ALA A 587 8.98 3.76 -30.09
N LYS A 588 8.86 4.16 -31.36
CA LYS A 588 9.53 3.46 -32.45
C LYS A 588 11.04 3.50 -32.18
N LYS A 589 11.70 2.35 -32.27
CA LYS A 589 13.17 2.27 -32.18
C LYS A 589 13.81 3.02 -33.34
#